data_AF-A0A397VQJ1-F1
#
_entry.id   AF-A0A397VQJ1-F1
#
_cell.length_a   1.000
_cell.length_b   1.000
_cell.length_c   1.000
_cell.angle_alpha   90.00
_cell.angle_beta   90.00
_cell.angle_gamma   90.00
#
_symmetry.space_group_name_H-M   'P 1'
#
loop_
_entity.id
_entity.type
_entity.pdbx_description
1 polymer ?
#
loop_
_entity_poly.entity_id
_entity_poly.type
_entity_poly.pdbx_seq_one_letter_code
_entity_poly.pdbx_strand_id
1 'polypeptide(L)'
;YDGVYSYPTNAGRGVNAYILDTGVRMTHHEFVGRIKLGGVFCDGCKSGDDEFGHGTHVAGTVRTTYGVAKLANIINVRILDAAGSADFSVIAKGINYVINAHKNDTNKNIINLTIIILACLFILVTLVKECTDNGIHVVVSAGNDDHNSCLQTPAAAPSAITVGASDKLDYMAEFSNYGPCVDIYAPGVSILSAYTKNDNDSEILDGTSMSAPHVVGTVALYISTYGNLPSSNMSEAIISLATKNII
;
A
#
# COMPACT_ATOMS: atom_id res chain seq x y z
N TYR A 1 14.60 -16.02 15.69
CA TYR A 1 14.12 -15.94 14.30
C TYR A 1 14.61 -17.18 13.58
N ASP A 2 13.72 -17.97 12.98
CA ASP A 2 14.05 -19.20 12.23
C ASP A 2 14.28 -18.96 10.73
N GLY A 3 14.08 -17.71 10.28
CA GLY A 3 14.27 -17.29 8.89
C GLY A 3 13.13 -17.70 7.95
N VAL A 4 12.00 -18.18 8.50
CA VAL A 4 10.89 -18.71 7.70
C VAL A 4 9.68 -17.76 7.77
N TYR A 5 9.21 -17.31 6.61
CA TYR A 5 7.92 -16.62 6.51
C TYR A 5 6.77 -17.64 6.49
N SER A 6 6.06 -17.76 7.61
CA SER A 6 4.87 -18.62 7.75
C SER A 6 3.59 -17.84 7.44
N TYR A 7 2.75 -18.39 6.57
CA TYR A 7 1.51 -17.76 6.10
C TYR A 7 0.42 -18.81 5.81
N PRO A 8 -0.88 -18.44 5.86
CA PRO A 8 -1.97 -19.38 5.62
C PRO A 8 -2.07 -19.77 4.14
N THR A 9 -2.60 -20.97 3.84
CA THR A 9 -2.59 -21.56 2.49
C THR A 9 -3.45 -20.81 1.45
N ASN A 10 -4.49 -20.12 1.91
CA ASN A 10 -5.31 -19.20 1.12
C ASN A 10 -4.56 -17.93 0.69
N ALA A 11 -3.55 -17.51 1.45
CA ALA A 11 -2.54 -16.50 1.13
C ALA A 11 -3.07 -15.22 0.43
N GLY A 12 -4.23 -14.69 0.84
CA GLY A 12 -4.80 -13.46 0.26
C GLY A 12 -5.62 -13.66 -1.01
N ARG A 13 -5.96 -14.91 -1.37
CA ARG A 13 -6.81 -15.23 -2.53
C ARG A 13 -8.17 -14.53 -2.41
N GLY A 14 -8.65 -13.96 -3.53
CA GLY A 14 -9.93 -13.25 -3.60
C GLY A 14 -9.87 -11.78 -3.16
N VAL A 15 -8.65 -11.27 -2.89
CA VAL A 15 -8.42 -9.87 -2.52
C VAL A 15 -7.67 -9.16 -3.65
N ASN A 16 -8.10 -7.95 -3.98
CA ASN A 16 -7.42 -7.03 -4.87
C ASN A 16 -6.71 -5.95 -4.04
N ALA A 17 -5.41 -5.81 -4.24
CA ALA A 17 -4.63 -4.68 -3.78
C ALA A 17 -4.48 -3.68 -4.94
N TYR A 18 -5.15 -2.54 -4.82
CA TYR A 18 -5.02 -1.41 -5.73
C TYR A 18 -3.76 -0.64 -5.37
N ILE A 19 -2.80 -0.59 -6.29
CA ILE A 19 -1.54 0.13 -6.12
C ILE A 19 -1.68 1.46 -6.84
N LEU A 20 -1.88 2.53 -6.07
CA LEU A 20 -2.00 3.89 -6.56
C LEU A 20 -0.64 4.58 -6.48
N ASP A 21 0.15 4.45 -7.55
CA ASP A 21 1.57 4.82 -7.55
C ASP A 21 2.06 5.21 -8.96
N THR A 22 3.37 5.08 -9.21
CA THR A 22 4.13 5.33 -10.46
C THR A 22 3.87 4.34 -11.59
N GLY A 23 3.00 3.36 -11.36
CA GLY A 23 2.72 2.26 -12.28
C GLY A 23 3.24 0.95 -11.72
N VAL A 24 3.14 -0.13 -12.49
CA VAL A 24 3.75 -1.42 -12.16
C VAL A 24 4.28 -2.02 -13.44
N ARG A 25 5.50 -2.58 -13.41
CA ARG A 25 6.00 -3.43 -14.49
C ARG A 25 5.19 -4.72 -14.55
N MET A 26 4.09 -4.71 -15.29
CA MET A 26 3.12 -5.82 -15.29
C MET A 26 3.66 -7.13 -15.89
N THR A 27 4.74 -7.05 -16.67
CA THR A 27 5.44 -8.22 -17.23
C THR A 27 6.37 -8.91 -16.24
N HIS A 28 6.65 -8.29 -15.08
CA HIS A 28 7.53 -8.85 -14.07
C HIS A 28 7.01 -10.20 -13.56
N HIS A 29 7.90 -11.18 -13.41
CA HIS A 29 7.53 -12.56 -13.07
C HIS A 29 6.79 -12.67 -11.72
N GLU A 30 7.06 -11.76 -10.79
CA GLU A 30 6.35 -11.64 -9.50
C GLU A 30 4.84 -11.45 -9.65
N PHE A 31 4.38 -10.88 -10.77
CA PHE A 31 2.99 -10.47 -10.95
C PHE A 31 2.18 -11.32 -11.91
N VAL A 32 2.85 -12.15 -12.73
CA VAL A 32 2.25 -12.97 -13.78
C VAL A 32 1.00 -13.72 -13.28
N GLY A 33 -0.06 -13.63 -14.08
CA GLY A 33 -1.34 -14.31 -13.83
C GLY A 33 -2.25 -13.67 -12.76
N ARG A 34 -1.78 -12.64 -12.04
CA ARG A 34 -2.51 -11.99 -10.94
C ARG A 34 -2.25 -10.47 -10.86
N ILE A 35 -2.11 -9.86 -12.03
CA ILE A 35 -2.05 -8.40 -12.16
C ILE A 35 -2.97 -7.94 -13.29
N LYS A 36 -3.61 -6.79 -13.09
CA LYS A 36 -4.44 -6.13 -14.09
C LYS A 36 -4.14 -4.63 -14.10
N LEU A 37 -4.25 -4.02 -15.27
CA LEU A 37 -4.27 -2.57 -15.38
C LEU A 37 -5.66 -2.08 -14.94
N GLY A 38 -5.71 -1.25 -13.92
CA GLY A 38 -6.92 -0.52 -13.54
C GLY A 38 -7.08 0.72 -14.41
N GLY A 39 -6.08 1.60 -14.43
CA GLY A 39 -6.11 2.80 -15.26
C GLY A 39 -4.83 3.62 -15.18
N VAL A 40 -4.73 4.59 -16.09
CA VAL A 40 -3.61 5.53 -16.18
C VAL A 40 -4.20 6.93 -16.09
N PHE A 41 -3.79 7.67 -15.07
CA PHE A 41 -4.37 8.98 -14.73
C PHE A 41 -3.33 10.10 -14.68
N CYS A 42 -2.04 9.79 -14.54
CA CYS A 42 -0.98 10.80 -14.57
C CYS A 42 -0.88 11.50 -15.92
N ASP A 43 -0.54 12.78 -15.87
CA ASP A 43 -0.42 13.62 -17.04
C ASP A 43 0.81 13.18 -17.87
N GLY A 44 0.62 13.02 -19.18
CA GLY A 44 1.68 12.61 -20.12
C GLY A 44 2.00 11.10 -20.13
N CYS A 45 1.44 10.32 -19.21
CA CYS A 45 1.62 8.87 -19.16
C CYS A 45 0.88 8.15 -20.30
N LYS A 46 1.56 7.22 -20.96
CA LYS A 46 1.02 6.49 -22.13
C LYS A 46 0.56 5.07 -21.80
N SER A 47 1.06 4.49 -20.72
CA SER A 47 0.76 3.13 -20.29
C SER A 47 0.76 3.05 -18.77
N GLY A 48 0.40 1.89 -18.23
CA GLY A 48 0.54 1.60 -16.80
C GLY A 48 1.94 1.16 -16.40
N ASP A 49 2.90 1.14 -17.33
CA ASP A 49 4.27 0.70 -17.04
C ASP A 49 4.90 1.63 -16.01
N ASP A 50 5.78 1.08 -15.20
CA ASP A 50 6.47 1.83 -14.18
C ASP A 50 7.82 2.34 -14.70
N GLU A 51 7.96 3.65 -14.85
CA GLU A 51 9.19 4.29 -15.32
C GLU A 51 10.11 4.73 -14.17
N PHE A 52 9.59 4.72 -12.93
CA PHE A 52 10.29 5.20 -11.75
C PHE A 52 10.76 4.05 -10.83
N GLY A 53 10.01 2.96 -10.80
CA GLY A 53 10.31 1.71 -10.10
C GLY A 53 9.61 1.54 -8.74
N HIS A 54 9.11 2.63 -8.16
CA HIS A 54 8.52 2.61 -6.81
C HIS A 54 7.24 1.77 -6.75
N GLY A 55 6.33 1.92 -7.72
CA GLY A 55 5.07 1.20 -7.71
C GLY A 55 5.24 -0.30 -7.95
N THR A 56 6.23 -0.69 -8.76
CA THR A 56 6.65 -2.09 -8.92
C THR A 56 7.19 -2.67 -7.61
N HIS A 57 8.00 -1.91 -6.88
CA HIS A 57 8.54 -2.31 -5.58
C HIS A 57 7.45 -2.49 -4.53
N VAL A 58 6.57 -1.49 -4.41
CA VAL A 58 5.40 -1.52 -3.53
C VAL A 58 4.50 -2.73 -3.84
N ALA A 59 4.18 -2.97 -5.13
CA ALA A 59 3.38 -4.11 -5.55
C ALA A 59 4.03 -5.46 -5.21
N GLY A 60 5.35 -5.57 -5.34
CA GLY A 60 6.11 -6.76 -4.98
C GLY A 60 6.11 -7.03 -3.47
N THR A 61 6.11 -5.98 -2.64
CA THR A 61 6.04 -6.13 -1.18
C THR A 61 4.67 -6.62 -0.72
N VAL A 62 3.61 -6.38 -1.52
CA VAL A 62 2.29 -6.96 -1.25
C VAL A 62 2.27 -8.47 -1.53
N ARG A 63 2.90 -8.97 -2.61
CA ARG A 63 2.74 -10.39 -3.00
C ARG A 63 3.93 -11.11 -3.65
N THR A 64 3.78 -12.43 -3.70
CA THR A 64 4.57 -13.48 -4.36
C THR A 64 5.87 -13.85 -3.64
N THR A 65 7.05 -13.63 -4.22
CA THR A 65 8.33 -14.10 -3.67
C THR A 65 8.71 -13.21 -2.51
N TYR A 66 8.68 -11.89 -2.74
CA TYR A 66 9.02 -10.86 -1.76
C TYR A 66 7.86 -10.56 -0.81
N GLY A 67 6.63 -10.61 -1.32
CA GLY A 67 5.50 -10.06 -0.59
C GLY A 67 4.73 -11.02 0.30
N VAL A 68 3.92 -10.41 1.16
CA VAL A 68 3.17 -11.01 2.27
C VAL A 68 2.00 -11.89 1.78
N ALA A 69 1.14 -11.38 0.90
CA ALA A 69 -0.08 -12.06 0.43
C ALA A 69 0.11 -12.73 -0.94
N LYS A 70 0.73 -13.91 -0.97
CA LYS A 70 1.22 -14.56 -2.20
C LYS A 70 0.17 -14.84 -3.29
N LEU A 71 -1.11 -14.89 -2.95
CA LEU A 71 -2.22 -15.17 -3.85
C LEU A 71 -3.18 -13.98 -4.05
N ALA A 72 -2.85 -12.79 -3.52
CA ALA A 72 -3.59 -11.56 -3.81
C ALA A 72 -3.42 -11.12 -5.28
N ASN A 73 -4.38 -10.36 -5.79
CA ASN A 73 -4.29 -9.72 -7.11
C ASN A 73 -3.77 -8.28 -6.97
N ILE A 74 -2.93 -7.85 -7.90
CA ILE A 74 -2.52 -6.45 -8.03
C ILE A 74 -3.38 -5.76 -9.08
N ILE A 75 -3.95 -4.61 -8.72
CA ILE A 75 -4.61 -3.71 -9.68
C ILE A 75 -3.77 -2.44 -9.78
N ASN A 76 -3.11 -2.27 -10.92
CA ASN A 76 -2.22 -1.15 -11.18
C ASN A 76 -3.03 0.10 -11.54
N VAL A 77 -2.97 1.15 -10.72
CA VAL A 77 -3.61 2.43 -10.97
C VAL A 77 -2.52 3.50 -10.99
N ARG A 78 -2.01 3.80 -12.18
CA ARG A 78 -0.90 4.72 -12.34
C ARG A 78 -1.39 6.17 -12.18
N ILE A 79 -0.99 6.80 -11.08
CA ILE A 79 -1.34 8.19 -10.75
C ILE A 79 -0.12 9.10 -10.65
N LEU A 80 1.10 8.55 -10.53
CA LEU A 80 2.34 9.32 -10.51
C LEU A 80 3.07 9.21 -11.86
N ASP A 81 3.69 10.30 -12.28
CA ASP A 81 4.49 10.37 -13.50
C ASP A 81 5.86 9.66 -13.35
N ALA A 82 6.70 9.73 -14.39
CA ALA A 82 8.02 9.12 -14.40
C ALA A 82 9.02 9.73 -13.38
N ALA A 83 8.68 10.88 -12.78
CA ALA A 83 9.45 11.52 -11.71
C ALA A 83 8.83 11.26 -10.31
N GLY A 84 7.82 10.39 -10.21
CA GLY A 84 7.15 10.10 -8.95
C GLY A 84 6.20 11.21 -8.48
N SER A 85 5.78 12.11 -9.37
CA SER A 85 5.01 13.30 -9.03
C SER A 85 3.59 13.25 -9.58
N ALA A 86 2.67 13.95 -8.91
CA ALA A 86 1.31 14.16 -9.39
C ALA A 86 0.65 15.37 -8.73
N ASP A 87 -0.26 16.00 -9.46
CA ASP A 87 -1.21 16.93 -8.87
C ASP A 87 -2.28 16.20 -8.06
N PHE A 88 -2.79 16.87 -7.03
CA PHE A 88 -3.90 16.37 -6.23
C PHE A 88 -5.11 15.95 -7.11
N SER A 89 -5.38 16.68 -8.19
CA SER A 89 -6.50 16.36 -9.09
C SER A 89 -6.38 14.98 -9.75
N VAL A 90 -5.15 14.55 -10.05
CA VAL A 90 -4.84 13.22 -10.60
C VAL A 90 -5.03 12.15 -9.54
N ILE A 91 -4.51 12.38 -8.33
CA ILE A 91 -4.66 11.48 -7.18
C ILE A 91 -6.16 11.24 -6.90
N ALA A 92 -6.95 12.31 -6.85
CA ALA A 92 -8.40 12.24 -6.62
C ALA A 92 -9.12 11.46 -7.73
N LYS A 93 -8.72 11.62 -9.01
CA LYS A 93 -9.27 10.82 -10.13
C LYS A 93 -8.98 9.33 -9.96
N GLY A 94 -7.76 8.97 -9.56
CA GLY A 94 -7.38 7.59 -9.30
C GLY A 94 -8.19 6.96 -8.17
N ILE A 95 -8.37 7.66 -7.05
CA ILE A 95 -9.19 7.19 -5.93
C ILE A 95 -10.66 7.01 -6.36
N ASN A 96 -11.23 7.99 -7.07
CA ASN A 96 -12.60 7.90 -7.59
C ASN A 96 -12.78 6.73 -8.58
N TYR A 97 -11.77 6.42 -9.38
CA TYR A 97 -11.79 5.22 -10.21
C TYR A 97 -11.93 3.95 -9.37
N VAL A 98 -11.16 3.80 -8.29
CA VAL A 98 -11.27 2.62 -7.41
C VAL A 98 -12.64 2.52 -6.76
N ILE A 99 -13.20 3.62 -6.25
CA ILE A 99 -14.55 3.65 -5.67
C ILE A 99 -15.59 3.17 -6.68
N ASN A 100 -15.48 3.61 -7.94
CA ASN A 100 -16.43 3.21 -8.98
C ASN A 100 -16.21 1.76 -9.46
N ALA A 101 -14.96 1.32 -9.59
CA ALA A 101 -14.64 -0.06 -9.94
C ALA A 101 -15.14 -1.04 -8.87
N HIS A 102 -15.02 -0.68 -7.58
CA HIS A 102 -15.45 -1.50 -6.44
C HIS A 102 -16.93 -1.87 -6.49
N LYS A 103 -17.81 -0.97 -6.98
CA LYS A 103 -19.27 -1.20 -7.05
C LYS A 103 -19.66 -2.44 -7.87
N ASN A 104 -18.82 -2.83 -8.83
CA ASN A 104 -19.05 -3.98 -9.71
C ASN A 104 -18.08 -5.14 -9.45
N ASP A 105 -17.25 -5.04 -8.40
CA ASP A 105 -16.22 -6.02 -8.08
C ASP A 105 -16.72 -7.01 -7.04
N THR A 106 -16.54 -8.30 -7.30
CA THR A 106 -16.89 -9.36 -6.35
C THR A 106 -15.78 -9.60 -5.32
N ASN A 107 -14.55 -9.17 -5.60
CA ASN A 107 -13.42 -9.29 -4.70
C ASN A 107 -13.45 -8.22 -3.61
N LYS A 108 -12.64 -8.43 -2.56
CA LYS A 108 -12.41 -7.41 -1.54
C LYS A 108 -11.23 -6.54 -1.92
N ASN A 109 -11.37 -5.24 -1.69
CA ASN A 109 -10.48 -4.24 -2.25
C ASN A 109 -9.74 -3.51 -1.12
N ILE A 110 -8.43 -3.41 -1.27
CA ILE A 110 -7.55 -2.64 -0.40
C ILE A 110 -6.80 -1.66 -1.29
N ILE A 111 -6.74 -0.39 -0.91
CA ILE A 111 -5.90 0.62 -1.56
C ILE A 111 -4.58 0.72 -0.79
N ASN A 112 -3.46 0.57 -1.49
CA ASN A 112 -2.16 1.05 -1.05
C ASN A 112 -1.96 2.46 -1.62
N LEU A 113 -1.89 3.47 -0.75
CA LEU A 113 -1.69 4.86 -1.15
C LEU A 113 -0.48 5.44 -0.41
N THR A 114 0.70 5.23 -0.99
CA THR A 114 2.02 5.59 -0.45
C THR A 114 2.54 6.87 -1.09
N ILE A 115 1.73 7.93 -1.02
CA ILE A 115 2.04 9.28 -1.48
C ILE A 115 2.06 10.22 -0.28
N ILE A 116 2.79 11.33 -0.36
CA ILE A 116 2.81 12.35 0.67
C ILE A 116 2.46 13.69 0.05
N ILE A 117 1.46 14.36 0.60
CA ILE A 117 1.17 15.77 0.37
C ILE A 117 1.45 16.49 1.69
N LEU A 118 2.44 17.39 1.70
CA LEU A 118 2.84 18.21 2.86
C LEU A 118 1.81 19.31 3.17
N ALA A 119 0.55 18.91 3.29
CA ALA A 119 -0.58 19.72 3.73
C ALA A 119 -1.68 18.79 4.25
N CYS A 120 -2.43 19.25 5.25
CA CYS A 120 -3.64 18.57 5.70
C CYS A 120 -4.82 18.95 4.79
N LEU A 121 -5.02 18.21 3.70
CA LEU A 121 -6.10 18.45 2.75
C LEU A 121 -7.38 17.74 3.18
N PHE A 122 -8.37 18.50 3.67
CA PHE A 122 -9.68 17.97 4.08
C PHE A 122 -10.36 17.14 2.98
N ILE A 123 -10.18 17.54 1.72
CA ILE A 123 -10.75 16.82 0.57
C ILE A 123 -10.14 15.42 0.41
N LEU A 124 -8.83 15.24 0.64
CA LEU A 124 -8.20 13.92 0.57
C LEU A 124 -8.63 13.04 1.75
N VAL A 125 -8.73 13.61 2.95
CA VAL A 125 -9.29 12.91 4.12
C VAL A 125 -10.72 12.43 3.84
N THR A 126 -11.53 13.26 3.19
CA THR A 126 -12.92 12.91 2.82
C THR A 126 -12.97 11.79 1.78
N LEU A 127 -12.09 11.82 0.77
CA LEU A 127 -12.01 10.75 -0.24
C LEU A 127 -11.56 9.41 0.37
N VAL A 128 -10.58 9.43 1.28
CA VAL A 128 -10.17 8.24 2.02
C VAL A 128 -11.33 7.70 2.86
N LYS A 129 -12.05 8.59 3.55
CA LYS A 129 -13.25 8.21 4.31
C LYS A 129 -14.31 7.59 3.40
N GLU A 130 -14.58 8.18 2.25
CA GLU A 130 -15.54 7.65 1.27
C GLU A 130 -15.16 6.23 0.82
N CYS A 131 -13.87 5.95 0.58
CA CYS A 131 -13.41 4.58 0.29
C CYS A 131 -13.79 3.62 1.41
N THR A 132 -13.47 3.99 2.65
CA THR A 132 -13.67 3.12 3.82
C THR A 132 -15.14 2.91 4.16
N ASP A 133 -15.99 3.93 3.97
CA ASP A 133 -17.44 3.86 4.12
C ASP A 133 -18.08 2.93 3.07
N ASN A 134 -17.47 2.85 1.87
CA ASN A 134 -17.88 1.91 0.83
C ASN A 134 -17.27 0.50 1.01
N GLY A 135 -16.53 0.24 2.10
CA GLY A 135 -15.96 -1.08 2.39
C GLY A 135 -14.63 -1.37 1.68
N ILE A 136 -13.96 -0.34 1.16
CA ILE A 136 -12.60 -0.42 0.61
C ILE A 136 -11.63 -0.06 1.74
N HIS A 137 -10.76 -1.00 2.12
CA HIS A 137 -9.72 -0.70 3.11
C HIS A 137 -8.67 0.22 2.49
N VAL A 138 -8.14 1.17 3.25
CA VAL A 138 -7.11 2.09 2.77
C VAL A 138 -5.92 2.02 3.71
N VAL A 139 -4.73 1.76 3.16
CA VAL A 139 -3.46 1.73 3.89
C VAL A 139 -2.55 2.79 3.30
N VAL A 140 -1.95 3.60 4.17
CA VAL A 140 -1.13 4.76 3.78
C VAL A 140 0.21 4.77 4.49
N SER A 141 1.21 5.38 3.87
CA SER A 141 2.51 5.65 4.50
C SER A 141 2.42 6.80 5.49
N ALA A 142 3.12 6.69 6.63
CA ALA A 142 3.19 7.77 7.62
C ALA A 142 4.01 8.98 7.14
N GLY A 143 4.98 8.80 6.23
CA GLY A 143 5.95 9.81 5.77
C GLY A 143 7.37 9.57 6.25
N ASN A 144 8.34 10.28 5.67
CA ASN A 144 9.77 9.98 5.80
C ASN A 144 10.61 11.20 6.23
N ASP A 145 10.04 12.06 7.07
CA ASP A 145 10.58 13.39 7.37
C ASP A 145 10.85 13.60 8.88
N ASP A 146 10.83 12.52 9.68
CA ASP A 146 10.98 12.53 11.15
C ASP A 146 10.11 13.59 11.85
N HIS A 147 8.82 13.64 11.52
CA HIS A 147 7.87 14.55 12.17
C HIS A 147 6.49 13.94 12.41
N ASN A 148 5.61 14.74 13.01
CA ASN A 148 4.23 14.35 13.29
C ASN A 148 3.46 14.10 11.98
N SER A 149 3.06 12.85 11.76
CA SER A 149 2.28 12.37 10.62
C SER A 149 0.90 13.03 10.47
N CYS A 150 0.34 13.58 11.55
CA CYS A 150 -0.94 14.29 11.52
C CYS A 150 -0.91 15.61 10.74
N LEU A 151 0.28 16.10 10.36
CA LEU A 151 0.45 17.36 9.64
C LEU A 151 0.34 17.23 8.11
N GLN A 152 0.13 16.01 7.61
CA GLN A 152 0.14 15.72 6.18
C GLN A 152 -0.93 14.71 5.77
N THR A 153 -1.28 14.72 4.49
CA THR A 153 -2.26 13.77 3.94
C THR A 153 -1.61 12.85 2.91
N PRO A 154 -2.09 11.59 2.81
CA PRO A 154 -3.26 11.01 3.47
C PRO A 154 -3.03 10.49 4.90
N ALA A 155 -1.81 10.55 5.47
CA ALA A 155 -1.50 10.04 6.81
C ALA A 155 -2.42 10.56 7.94
N ALA A 156 -2.90 11.81 7.85
CA ALA A 156 -3.83 12.39 8.80
C ALA A 156 -5.29 11.90 8.67
N ALA A 157 -5.60 11.01 7.71
CA ALA A 157 -6.97 10.52 7.48
C ALA A 157 -7.31 9.39 8.48
N PRO A 158 -8.18 9.61 9.50
CA PRO A 158 -8.35 8.66 10.61
C PRO A 158 -9.05 7.35 10.25
N SER A 159 -9.54 7.23 9.01
CA SER A 159 -10.21 6.03 8.51
C SER A 159 -9.28 5.10 7.74
N ALA A 160 -8.08 5.57 7.37
CA ALA A 160 -7.02 4.72 6.85
C ALA A 160 -6.28 4.02 7.98
N ILE A 161 -5.49 3.00 7.60
CA ILE A 161 -4.43 2.45 8.45
C ILE A 161 -3.12 3.14 8.03
N THR A 162 -2.60 4.00 8.87
CA THR A 162 -1.35 4.73 8.64
C THR A 162 -0.17 3.97 9.22
N VAL A 163 0.83 3.72 8.38
CA VAL A 163 1.92 2.79 8.67
C VAL A 163 3.27 3.51 8.75
N GLY A 164 3.89 3.45 9.93
CA GLY A 164 5.26 3.89 10.17
C GLY A 164 6.28 2.80 9.82
N ALA A 165 7.56 3.20 9.73
CA ALA A 165 8.65 2.31 9.36
C ALA A 165 9.47 1.85 10.56
N SER A 166 9.81 0.57 10.56
CA SER A 166 10.73 -0.07 11.50
C SER A 166 11.88 -0.75 10.79
N ASP A 167 12.99 -0.93 11.48
CA ASP A 167 14.13 -1.70 11.01
C ASP A 167 14.13 -3.15 11.55
N LYS A 168 15.13 -3.93 11.14
CA LYS A 168 15.28 -5.34 11.54
C LYS A 168 15.62 -5.55 13.02
N LEU A 169 15.99 -4.49 13.74
CA LEU A 169 16.28 -4.50 15.18
C LEU A 169 15.07 -4.06 15.99
N ASP A 170 13.91 -3.93 15.32
CA ASP A 170 12.65 -3.45 15.87
C ASP A 170 12.72 -2.00 16.40
N TYR A 171 13.63 -1.17 15.87
CA TYR A 171 13.59 0.26 16.10
C TYR A 171 12.70 0.96 15.08
N MET A 172 12.04 2.04 15.50
CA MET A 172 11.49 3.00 14.54
C MET A 172 12.62 3.51 13.63
N ALA A 173 12.42 3.46 12.33
CA ALA A 173 13.38 3.98 11.37
C ALA A 173 13.56 5.48 11.59
N GLU A 174 14.80 5.98 11.52
CA GLU A 174 15.14 7.39 11.82
C GLU A 174 14.35 8.38 10.95
N PHE A 175 14.02 8.02 9.72
CA PHE A 175 13.22 8.87 8.84
C PHE A 175 11.71 8.78 9.11
N SER A 176 11.21 7.76 9.82
CA SER A 176 9.77 7.51 9.91
C SER A 176 9.07 8.66 10.62
N ASN A 177 8.02 9.20 9.98
CA ASN A 177 7.09 10.05 10.70
C ASN A 177 6.39 9.27 11.82
N TYR A 178 6.00 10.00 12.86
CA TYR A 178 5.49 9.48 14.13
C TYR A 178 4.22 10.21 14.57
N GLY A 179 3.76 9.94 15.79
CA GLY A 179 2.66 10.65 16.42
C GLY A 179 1.32 9.91 16.35
N PRO A 180 0.23 10.54 16.83
CA PRO A 180 -1.03 9.85 17.10
C PRO A 180 -1.82 9.44 15.85
N CYS A 181 -1.40 9.87 14.66
CA CYS A 181 -1.99 9.43 13.40
C CYS A 181 -1.31 8.18 12.82
N VAL A 182 -0.23 7.67 13.45
CA VAL A 182 0.36 6.38 13.09
C VAL A 182 -0.35 5.27 13.87
N ASP A 183 -0.94 4.32 13.17
CA ASP A 183 -1.68 3.21 13.77
C ASP A 183 -0.76 2.03 14.13
N ILE A 184 0.24 1.78 13.28
CA ILE A 184 1.11 0.60 13.38
C ILE A 184 2.46 0.86 12.68
N TYR A 185 3.50 0.17 13.12
CA TYR A 185 4.79 0.11 12.43
C TYR A 185 4.95 -1.23 11.70
N ALA A 186 5.58 -1.20 10.53
CA ALA A 186 5.93 -2.39 9.77
C ALA A 186 7.34 -2.25 9.17
N PRO A 187 7.99 -3.36 8.74
CA PRO A 187 9.34 -3.30 8.19
C PRO A 187 9.44 -2.34 7.00
N GLY A 188 10.30 -1.33 7.12
CA GLY A 188 10.48 -0.28 6.12
C GLY A 188 11.93 0.05 5.81
N VAL A 189 12.88 -0.66 6.41
CA VAL A 189 14.32 -0.49 6.16
C VAL A 189 14.90 -1.76 5.57
N SER A 190 15.69 -1.60 4.51
CA SER A 190 16.34 -2.64 3.73
C SER A 190 15.35 -3.66 3.16
N ILE A 191 14.27 -3.16 2.56
CA ILE A 191 13.20 -3.99 2.01
C ILE A 191 13.54 -4.36 0.56
N LEU A 192 13.83 -5.64 0.33
CA LEU A 192 14.02 -6.21 -0.99
C LEU A 192 12.67 -6.50 -1.64
N SER A 193 12.46 -6.01 -2.86
CA SER A 193 11.25 -6.30 -3.65
C SER A 193 11.52 -6.23 -5.16
N ALA A 194 10.50 -6.53 -5.96
CA ALA A 194 10.52 -6.43 -7.43
C ALA A 194 10.87 -5.01 -7.89
N TYR A 195 11.54 -4.87 -9.03
CA TYR A 195 11.88 -3.56 -9.59
C TYR A 195 11.71 -3.53 -11.11
N THR A 196 11.92 -2.36 -11.74
CA THR A 196 11.37 -2.11 -13.08
C THR A 196 12.34 -2.34 -14.25
N LYS A 197 13.64 -2.57 -14.01
CA LYS A 197 14.62 -2.63 -15.12
C LYS A 197 14.38 -3.78 -16.09
N ASN A 198 13.92 -4.93 -15.60
CA ASN A 198 13.58 -6.12 -16.38
C ASN A 198 12.63 -7.03 -15.58
N ASP A 199 12.19 -8.15 -16.17
CA ASP A 199 11.12 -9.00 -15.58
C ASP A 199 11.57 -9.88 -14.38
N ASN A 200 12.85 -9.82 -14.00
CA ASN A 200 13.41 -10.47 -12.81
C ASN A 200 14.17 -9.48 -11.91
N ASP A 201 14.00 -8.18 -12.14
CA ASP A 201 14.74 -7.16 -11.43
C ASP A 201 14.27 -7.02 -9.98
N SER A 202 15.19 -6.66 -9.10
CA SER A 202 14.86 -6.45 -7.69
C SER A 202 15.75 -5.37 -7.11
N GLU A 203 15.23 -4.62 -6.16
CA GLU A 203 15.96 -3.52 -5.51
C GLU A 203 15.66 -3.49 -4.00
N ILE A 204 16.63 -3.01 -3.23
CA ILE A 204 16.47 -2.76 -1.79
C ILE A 204 16.15 -1.28 -1.61
N LEU A 205 14.98 -0.99 -1.04
CA LEU A 205 14.55 0.37 -0.73
C LEU A 205 14.22 0.55 0.75
N ASP A 206 14.26 1.80 1.17
CA ASP A 206 13.87 2.27 2.49
C ASP A 206 12.69 3.23 2.37
N GLY A 207 11.77 3.19 3.32
CA GLY A 207 10.67 4.15 3.44
C GLY A 207 9.43 3.58 4.09
N THR A 208 8.57 4.47 4.62
CA THR A 208 7.20 4.12 5.02
C THR A 208 6.36 3.63 3.85
N SER A 209 6.74 3.98 2.61
CA SER A 209 6.20 3.39 1.38
C SER A 209 6.50 1.90 1.23
N MET A 210 7.56 1.38 1.87
CA MET A 210 7.87 -0.05 1.91
C MET A 210 7.19 -0.73 3.12
N SER A 211 6.90 0.01 4.19
CA SER A 211 6.14 -0.49 5.34
C SER A 211 4.66 -0.70 5.04
N ALA A 212 3.98 0.28 4.44
CA ALA A 212 2.55 0.21 4.13
C ALA A 212 2.13 -1.05 3.33
N PRO A 213 2.83 -1.48 2.26
CA PRO A 213 2.44 -2.68 1.52
C PRO A 213 2.56 -3.99 2.30
N HIS A 214 3.39 -4.06 3.36
CA HIS A 214 3.37 -5.21 4.27
C HIS A 214 2.01 -5.31 5.01
N VAL A 215 1.45 -4.17 5.42
CA VAL A 215 0.15 -4.11 6.08
C VAL A 215 -0.97 -4.38 5.09
N VAL A 216 -0.89 -3.90 3.84
CA VAL A 216 -1.83 -4.27 2.77
C VAL A 216 -1.87 -5.78 2.57
N GLY A 217 -0.72 -6.43 2.50
CA GLY A 217 -0.64 -7.88 2.43
C GLY A 217 -1.23 -8.56 3.67
N THR A 218 -1.00 -8.02 4.87
CA THR A 218 -1.55 -8.56 6.12
C THR A 218 -3.07 -8.46 6.16
N VAL A 219 -3.66 -7.34 5.73
CA VAL A 219 -5.12 -7.18 5.55
C VAL A 219 -5.65 -8.19 4.54
N ALA A 220 -4.94 -8.42 3.43
CA ALA A 220 -5.36 -9.43 2.45
C ALA A 220 -5.34 -10.86 3.02
N LEU A 221 -4.29 -11.21 3.79
CA LEU A 221 -4.23 -12.49 4.49
C LEU A 221 -5.39 -12.65 5.47
N TYR A 222 -5.68 -11.60 6.25
CA TYR A 222 -6.80 -11.59 7.19
C TYR A 222 -8.12 -11.84 6.47
N ILE A 223 -8.43 -11.06 5.43
CA ILE A 223 -9.68 -11.18 4.67
C ILE A 223 -9.85 -12.59 4.12
N SER A 224 -8.80 -13.16 3.52
CA SER A 224 -8.89 -14.49 2.94
C SER A 224 -9.10 -15.61 3.97
N THR A 225 -8.71 -15.38 5.24
CA THR A 225 -8.71 -16.38 6.32
C THR A 225 -9.93 -16.28 7.21
N TYR A 226 -10.28 -15.06 7.60
CA TYR A 226 -11.32 -14.79 8.61
C TYR A 226 -12.54 -14.09 8.02
N GLY A 227 -12.47 -13.69 6.74
CA GLY A 227 -13.52 -12.91 6.09
C GLY A 227 -13.27 -11.40 6.18
N ASN A 228 -14.07 -10.64 5.43
CA ASN A 228 -13.97 -9.19 5.40
C ASN A 228 -14.71 -8.57 6.60
N LEU A 229 -14.10 -7.55 7.19
CA LEU A 229 -14.71 -6.72 8.24
C LEU A 229 -14.99 -5.31 7.70
N PRO A 230 -15.87 -4.53 8.36
CA PRO A 230 -15.87 -3.08 8.21
C PRO A 230 -14.48 -2.49 8.47
N SER A 231 -14.11 -1.42 7.79
CA SER A 231 -12.74 -0.87 7.80
C SER A 231 -12.21 -0.52 9.19
N SER A 232 -13.05 0.03 10.07
CA SER A 232 -12.67 0.31 11.47
C SER A 232 -12.31 -0.97 12.23
N ASN A 233 -13.14 -2.01 12.13
CA ASN A 233 -12.88 -3.29 12.78
C ASN A 233 -11.70 -4.05 12.16
N MET A 234 -11.46 -3.86 10.85
CA MET A 234 -10.25 -4.39 10.21
C MET A 234 -9.00 -3.73 10.79
N SER A 235 -8.98 -2.40 10.95
CA SER A 235 -7.87 -1.68 11.58
C SER A 235 -7.61 -2.19 13.00
N GLU A 236 -8.65 -2.28 13.84
CA GLU A 236 -8.56 -2.84 15.19
C GLU A 236 -8.00 -4.27 15.20
N ALA A 237 -8.47 -5.13 14.29
CA ALA A 237 -8.02 -6.50 14.18
C ALA A 237 -6.52 -6.58 13.81
N ILE A 238 -6.07 -5.81 12.83
CA ILE A 238 -4.66 -5.75 12.42
C ILE A 238 -3.78 -5.22 13.55
N ILE A 239 -4.19 -4.14 14.21
CA ILE A 239 -3.49 -3.59 15.37
C ILE A 239 -3.41 -4.65 16.47
N SER A 240 -4.49 -5.39 16.75
CA SER A 240 -4.50 -6.41 17.81
C SER A 240 -3.52 -7.57 17.56
N LEU A 241 -3.21 -7.88 16.30
CA LEU A 241 -2.27 -8.92 15.89
C LEU A 241 -0.80 -8.48 15.94
N ALA A 242 -0.54 -7.17 16.04
CA ALA A 242 0.80 -6.63 16.08
C ALA A 242 1.54 -7.01 17.37
N THR A 243 2.86 -7.23 17.26
CA THR A 243 3.73 -7.34 18.44
C THR A 243 3.66 -6.05 19.24
N LYS A 244 3.50 -6.16 20.56
CA LYS A 244 3.24 -5.02 21.46
C LYS A 244 4.47 -4.62 22.24
N ASN A 245 4.57 -3.31 22.53
CA ASN A 245 5.58 -2.72 23.42
C ASN A 245 7.02 -2.96 22.98
N ILE A 246 7.24 -2.84 21.67
CA ILE A 246 8.56 -2.97 21.04
C ILE A 246 9.03 -1.60 20.52
N ILE A 247 8.13 -0.87 19.87
CA ILE A 247 8.24 0.55 19.52
C ILE A 247 7.23 1.34 20.34
#